data_AF-A0A1G7ZSC1-F1
#
_entry.id   AF-A0A1G7ZSC1-F1
#
_cell.length_a   1.000
_cell.length_b   1.000
_cell.length_c   1.000
_cell.angle_alpha   90.00
_cell.angle_beta   90.00
_cell.angle_gamma   90.00
#
_symmetry.space_group_name_H-M   'P 1'
#
loop_
_entity.id
_entity.type
_entity.pdbx_description
1 polymer ?
#
loop_
_entity_poly.entity_id
_entity_poly.type
_entity_poly.pdbx_seq_one_letter_code
_entity_poly.pdbx_strand_id
1 'polypeptide(L)' 'MKKTTPVSPEYGLGLQVFKTSCGKTVLGHGGGIPGWVTVSCATADGKVKLAASLNEVDFKDVKLIDKVVDSAFCG' A
#
# COMPACT_ATOMS: atom_id res chain seq x y z
N MET A 1 7.84 -11.11 -1.85
CA MET A 1 8.23 -11.28 -3.27
C MET A 1 8.36 -9.90 -3.89
N LYS A 2 9.57 -9.45 -4.28
CA LYS A 2 9.81 -8.12 -4.90
C LYS A 2 9.98 -8.19 -6.42
N LYS A 3 9.68 -9.33 -7.04
CA LYS A 3 10.01 -9.57 -8.45
C LYS A 3 9.04 -8.79 -9.33
N THR A 4 9.59 -7.83 -10.07
CA THR A 4 8.89 -6.99 -11.05
C THR A 4 9.54 -7.16 -12.42
N THR A 5 9.06 -6.44 -13.44
CA THR A 5 9.63 -6.46 -14.80
C THR A 5 10.03 -5.04 -15.22
N PRO A 6 10.88 -4.86 -16.25
CA PRO A 6 11.24 -3.52 -16.74
C PRO A 6 10.04 -2.68 -17.18
N VAL A 7 8.95 -3.30 -17.65
CA VAL A 7 7.72 -2.62 -18.08
C VAL A 7 6.71 -2.42 -16.96
N SER A 8 6.93 -3.02 -15.79
CA SER A 8 6.08 -2.92 -14.61
C SER A 8 6.95 -2.90 -13.34
N PRO A 9 7.80 -1.87 -13.17
CA PRO A 9 8.86 -1.88 -12.17
C PRO A 9 8.36 -1.84 -10.72
N GLU A 10 7.12 -1.39 -10.50
CA GLU A 10 6.49 -1.20 -9.19
C GLU A 10 5.33 -2.16 -8.94
N TYR A 11 5.07 -3.08 -9.87
CA TYR A 11 3.94 -4.00 -9.79
C TYR A 11 4.33 -5.39 -10.33
N GLY A 12 4.17 -6.41 -9.49
CA GLY A 12 4.45 -7.82 -9.80
C GLY A 12 3.19 -8.59 -10.14
N LEU A 13 3.11 -9.86 -9.71
CA LEU A 13 1.90 -10.68 -9.87
C LEU A 13 0.87 -10.33 -8.79
N GLY A 14 0.09 -9.28 -9.02
CA GLY A 14 -0.99 -8.86 -8.10
C GLY A 14 -0.50 -8.16 -6.83
N LEU A 15 0.74 -7.66 -6.81
CA LEU A 15 1.37 -7.02 -5.67
C LEU A 15 2.13 -5.77 -6.10
N GLN A 16 1.82 -4.66 -5.45
CA GLN A 16 2.47 -3.36 -5.56
C GLN A 16 3.70 -3.26 -4.66
N VAL A 17 4.70 -2.51 -5.14
CA VAL A 17 5.87 -2.07 -4.39
C VAL A 17 5.65 -0.62 -3.99
N PHE A 18 5.37 -0.36 -2.71
CA PHE A 18 5.20 0.98 -2.18
C PHE A 18 6.49 1.49 -1.54
N LYS A 19 6.83 2.75 -1.81
CA LYS A 19 7.85 3.48 -1.07
C LYS A 19 7.18 4.41 -0.06
N THR A 20 7.42 4.16 1.21
CA THR A 20 7.00 5.05 2.31
C THR A 20 7.84 6.33 2.32
N SER A 21 7.34 7.39 2.95
CA SER A 21 8.08 8.67 3.03
C SER A 21 9.43 8.55 3.74
N CYS A 22 9.58 7.62 4.68
CA CYS A 22 10.85 7.32 5.34
C CYS A 22 11.77 6.37 4.55
N GLY A 23 11.48 6.11 3.27
CA GLY A 23 12.32 5.33 2.37
C GLY A 23 12.22 3.80 2.53
N LYS A 24 11.35 3.30 3.42
CA LYS A 24 11.09 1.85 3.52
C LYS A 24 10.28 1.38 2.32
N THR A 25 10.61 0.17 1.85
CA THR A 25 9.81 -0.54 0.85
C THR A 25 8.84 -1.49 1.52
N VAL A 26 7.55 -1.35 1.23
CA VAL A 26 6.50 -2.28 1.64
C VAL A 26 5.80 -2.87 0.42
N LEU A 27 5.30 -4.09 0.57
CA LEU A 27 4.67 -4.86 -0.50
C LEU A 27 3.21 -5.10 -0.15
N GLY A 28 2.30 -4.88 -1.09
CA GLY A 28 0.89 -5.01 -0.80
C GLY A 28 0.00 -4.71 -1.99
N HIS A 29 -1.25 -4.34 -1.72
CA HIS A 29 -2.17 -3.90 -2.75
C HIS A 29 -3.23 -2.96 -2.15
N GLY A 30 -3.61 -1.93 -2.89
CA GLY A 30 -4.79 -1.10 -2.59
C GLY A 30 -6.09 -1.76 -3.06
N GLY A 31 -7.23 -1.35 -2.54
CA GLY A 31 -8.54 -1.78 -3.03
C GLY A 31 -9.49 -0.61 -3.04
N GLY A 32 -10.38 -0.56 -4.02
CA GLY A 32 -11.35 0.51 -4.17
C GLY A 32 -12.62 -0.02 -4.80
N ILE A 33 -13.73 0.13 -4.10
CA ILE A 33 -15.09 -0.10 -4.58
C ILE A 33 -15.99 1.02 -4.06
N PRO A 34 -17.17 1.28 -4.65
CA PRO A 34 -18.07 2.30 -4.12
C PRO A 34 -18.33 2.13 -2.61
N GLY A 35 -18.03 3.17 -1.83
CA GLY A 35 -18.17 3.18 -0.37
C GLY A 35 -16.97 2.68 0.43
N TRP A 36 -15.93 2.11 -0.22
CA TRP A 36 -14.79 1.52 0.48
C TRP A 36 -13.45 1.75 -0.24
N VAL A 37 -12.44 2.09 0.55
CA VAL A 37 -11.03 2.08 0.14
C VAL A 37 -10.24 1.27 1.14
N THR A 38 -9.39 0.37 0.65
CA THR A 38 -8.57 -0.51 1.49
C THR A 38 -7.11 -0.47 1.11
N VAL A 39 -6.23 -0.77 2.07
CA VAL A 39 -4.83 -1.11 1.79
C VAL A 39 -4.44 -2.32 2.63
N SER A 40 -3.70 -3.24 2.03
CA SER A 40 -3.07 -4.35 2.76
C SER A 40 -1.62 -4.46 2.32
N CYS A 41 -0.68 -4.24 3.22
CA CYS A 41 0.75 -4.25 2.92
C CYS A 41 1.62 -4.69 4.10
N ALA A 42 2.86 -5.08 3.78
CA ALA A 42 3.82 -5.58 4.76
C ALA A 42 5.26 -5.19 4.39
N THR A 43 6.15 -5.16 5.38
CA THR A 43 7.59 -5.13 5.11
C THR A 43 8.01 -6.37 4.32
N ALA A 44 9.13 -6.28 3.60
CA ALA A 44 9.60 -7.39 2.76
C ALA A 44 9.85 -8.69 3.53
N ASP A 45 10.17 -8.60 4.81
CA ASP A 45 10.36 -9.72 5.74
C ASP A 45 9.06 -10.14 6.47
N GLY A 46 7.95 -9.46 6.22
CA GLY A 46 6.62 -9.78 6.76
C GLY A 46 6.44 -9.50 8.26
N LYS A 47 7.43 -8.88 8.92
CA LYS A 47 7.40 -8.63 10.36
C LYS A 47 6.43 -7.53 10.76
N VAL A 48 6.37 -6.46 9.97
CA VAL A 48 5.41 -5.36 10.16
C VAL A 48 4.37 -5.43 9.06
N LYS A 49 3.09 -5.37 9.43
CA LYS A 49 1.94 -5.55 8.54
C LYS A 49 0.89 -4.50 8.86
N LEU A 50 0.21 -4.02 7.82
CA LEU A 50 -0.92 -3.12 7.91
C LEU A 50 -2.04 -3.67 7.02
N ALA A 51 -3.24 -3.75 7.58
CA ALA A 51 -4.48 -3.87 6.82
C ALA A 51 -5.43 -2.78 7.32
N ALA A 52 -5.86 -1.90 6.43
CA ALA A 52 -6.76 -0.80 6.76
C ALA A 52 -7.91 -0.73 5.76
N SER A 53 -9.07 -0.29 6.26
CA SER A 53 -10.29 -0.09 5.50
C SER A 53 -10.92 1.22 5.94
N LEU A 54 -11.32 2.04 4.98
CA LEU A 54 -11.96 3.33 5.20
C LEU A 54 -13.31 3.33 4.47
N ASN A 55 -14.36 3.68 5.20
CA ASN A 55 -15.69 3.97 4.66
C ASN A 55 -15.79 5.45 4.24
N GLU A 56 -16.66 5.75 3.28
CA GLU A 56 -17.02 7.13 2.85
C GLU A 56 -15.88 7.98 2.26
N VAL A 57 -14.92 7.36 1.58
CA VAL A 57 -13.86 8.10 0.87
C VAL A 57 -14.34 8.41 -0.56
N ASP A 58 -14.47 9.69 -0.93
CA ASP A 58 -14.53 10.08 -2.35
C ASP A 58 -13.23 9.59 -3.00
N PHE A 59 -13.29 9.04 -4.21
CA PHE A 59 -12.09 8.58 -4.93
C PHE A 59 -11.01 9.67 -5.07
N LYS A 60 -11.36 10.95 -4.93
CA LYS A 60 -10.42 12.08 -4.87
C LYS A 60 -9.51 12.05 -3.63
N ASP A 61 -9.97 11.46 -2.53
CA ASP A 61 -9.32 11.46 -1.23
C ASP A 61 -8.52 10.18 -0.93
N VAL A 62 -8.43 9.25 -1.89
CA VAL A 62 -7.69 7.97 -1.74
C VAL A 62 -6.24 8.14 -1.30
N LYS A 63 -5.62 9.29 -1.60
CA LYS A 63 -4.25 9.61 -1.17
C LYS A 63 -4.10 9.77 0.34
N LEU A 64 -5.19 9.96 1.08
CA LEU A 64 -5.16 9.97 2.55
C LEU A 64 -4.66 8.63 3.12
N ILE A 65 -4.79 7.54 2.36
CA ILE A 65 -4.30 6.23 2.77
C ILE A 65 -2.78 6.18 2.90
N ASP A 66 -2.05 7.03 2.15
CA ASP A 66 -0.59 7.12 2.25
C ASP A 66 -0.15 7.56 3.64
N LYS A 67 -0.93 8.42 4.31
CA LYS A 67 -0.66 8.83 5.70
C LYS A 67 -0.84 7.68 6.69
N VAL A 68 -1.83 6.81 6.45
CA VAL A 68 -2.06 5.62 7.28
C VAL A 68 -0.90 4.63 7.12
N VAL A 69 -0.43 4.44 5.88
CA VAL A 69 0.74 3.62 5.57
C VAL A 69 1.98 4.20 6.26
N ASP A 70 2.27 5.49 6.08
CA ASP A 70 3.44 6.11 6.70
C ASP A 70 3.41 6.03 8.22
N SER A 71 2.27 6.26 8.87
CA SER A 71 2.14 6.11 10.32
C SER A 71 2.45 4.68 10.80
N ALA A 72 2.02 3.66 10.05
CA ALA A 72 2.25 2.26 10.42
C ALA A 72 3.71 1.82 10.23
N PHE A 73 4.41 2.37 9.23
CA PHE A 73 5.74 1.89 8.86
C PHE A 73 6.88 2.84 9.21
N CYS A 74 6.64 4.12 9.42
CA CYS A 74 7.68 5.12 9.69
C CYS A 74 7.80 5.52 11.16
N GLY A 75 6.75 5.37 11.97
CA GLY A 75 6.75 5.70 13.41
C GLY A 75 6.29 7.13 13.66
#